data_AF-A0A7X7RMZ4-F1
#
_entry.id   AF-A0A7X7RMZ4-F1
#
_cell.length_a   1.000
_cell.length_b   1.000
_cell.length_c   1.000
_cell.angle_alpha   90.00
_cell.angle_beta   90.00
_cell.angle_gamma   90.00
#
_symmetry.space_group_name_H-M   'P 1'
#
loop_
_entity.id
_entity.type
_entity.pdbx_description
1 polymer ?
#
loop_
_entity_poly.entity_id
_entity_poly.type
_entity_poly.pdbx_seq_one_letter_code
_entity_poly.pdbx_strand_id
1 'polypeptide(L)'
;MVGIILILTVSFFVLLLMNAPVAVAIAVSSLLAILANGGDAAYTVAQRMANGVDSFPLLAIPFFVFSGYLMGRGGLARRLIDFAALAVGRLPG
;
A
#
# COMPACT_ATOMS: atom_id res chain seq x y z
N MET A 1 15.86 -7.06 21.62
CA MET A 1 15.65 -6.17 20.46
C MET A 1 16.32 -6.69 19.18
N VAL A 2 17.65 -6.95 19.18
CA VAL A 2 18.36 -7.47 17.99
C VAL A 2 17.80 -8.81 17.48
N GLY A 3 17.41 -9.72 18.37
CA GLY A 3 16.83 -11.02 17.97
C GLY A 3 15.53 -10.91 17.16
N ILE A 4 14.67 -9.93 17.47
CA ILE A 4 13.40 -9.73 16.76
C ILE A 4 13.65 -9.22 15.33
N ILE A 5 14.64 -8.34 15.18
CA ILE A 5 15.05 -7.81 13.87
C ILE A 5 15.57 -8.95 13.00
N LEU A 6 16.41 -9.83 13.56
CA LEU A 6 16.92 -11.00 12.84
C LEU A 6 15.79 -11.94 12.41
N ILE A 7 14.83 -12.24 13.29
CA ILE A 7 13.68 -13.08 12.97
C ILE A 7 12.88 -12.48 11.81
N LEU A 8 12.58 -11.18 11.87
CA LEU A 8 11.82 -10.49 10.83
C LEU A 8 12.57 -10.51 9.49
N THR A 9 13.82 -10.06 9.48
CA THR A 9 14.60 -9.92 8.25
C THR A 9 14.89 -11.27 7.60
N VAL A 10 15.34 -12.26 8.38
CA VAL A 10 15.67 -13.58 7.83
C VAL A 10 14.42 -14.29 7.30
N SER A 11 13.32 -14.31 8.06
CA SER A 11 12.08 -14.95 7.60
C SER A 11 11.49 -14.28 6.36
N PHE A 12 11.56 -12.94 6.27
CA PHE A 12 11.11 -12.19 5.09
C PHE A 12 11.88 -12.59 3.83
N PHE A 13 13.21 -12.59 3.87
CA PHE A 13 14.03 -12.95 2.72
C PHE A 13 13.89 -14.43 2.35
N VAL A 14 13.79 -15.33 3.33
CA VAL A 14 13.52 -16.75 3.06
C VAL A 14 12.19 -16.93 2.31
N LEU A 15 11.12 -16.26 2.74
CA LEU A 15 9.81 -16.35 2.06
C LEU A 15 9.86 -15.76 0.64
N LEU A 16 10.59 -14.67 0.41
CA LEU A 16 10.78 -14.12 -0.94
C LEU A 16 11.57 -15.05 -1.85
N LEU A 17 12.65 -15.66 -1.35
CA LEU A 17 13.46 -16.63 -2.11
C LEU A 17 12.66 -17.88 -2.48
N MET A 18 11.64 -18.21 -1.68
CA MET A 18 10.66 -19.27 -1.99
C MET A 18 9.57 -18.85 -2.98
N ASN A 19 9.68 -17.66 -3.59
CA ASN A 19 8.67 -17.07 -4.50
C ASN A 19 7.29 -16.86 -3.85
N ALA A 20 7.22 -16.66 -2.53
CA ALA A 20 5.96 -16.29 -1.89
C ALA A 20 5.52 -14.87 -2.33
N PRO A 21 4.21 -14.60 -2.47
CA PRO A 21 3.72 -13.25 -2.71
C PRO A 21 4.22 -12.29 -1.61
N VAL A 22 4.67 -11.10 -2.01
CA VAL A 22 5.27 -10.11 -1.08
C VAL A 22 4.37 -9.82 0.11
N ALA A 23 3.06 -9.75 -0.09
CA ALA A 23 2.09 -9.55 0.99
C ALA A 23 2.14 -10.65 2.06
N VAL A 24 2.28 -11.91 1.64
CA VAL A 24 2.40 -13.07 2.55
C VAL A 24 3.73 -13.03 3.28
N ALA A 25 4.81 -12.70 2.57
CA ALA A 25 6.14 -12.57 3.16
C ALA A 25 6.16 -11.50 4.27
N ILE A 26 5.54 -10.34 4.05
CA ILE A 26 5.42 -9.28 5.06
C ILE A 26 4.57 -9.74 6.24
N ALA A 27 3.40 -10.34 5.98
CA ALA A 27 2.47 -10.75 7.03
C ALA A 27 3.09 -11.79 7.97
N VAL A 28 3.66 -12.86 7.42
CA VAL A 28 4.22 -13.97 8.20
C VAL A 28 5.47 -13.53 8.97
N SER A 29 6.40 -12.81 8.33
CA SER A 29 7.63 -12.33 8.99
C SER A 29 7.34 -11.36 10.13
N SER A 30 6.37 -10.44 9.94
CA SER A 30 5.93 -9.51 10.98
C SER A 30 5.24 -10.23 12.13
N LEU A 31 4.41 -11.24 11.85
CA LEU A 31 3.70 -12.02 12.87
C LEU A 31 4.68 -12.83 13.74
N LEU A 32 5.68 -13.47 13.11
CA LEU A 32 6.76 -14.17 13.81
C LEU A 32 7.55 -13.23 14.72
N ALA A 33 7.83 -12.01 14.25
CA ALA A 33 8.52 -10.99 15.04
C ALA A 33 7.70 -10.51 16.24
N ILE A 34 6.38 -10.33 16.07
CA ILE A 34 5.46 -9.93 17.15
C ILE A 34 5.37 -11.04 18.21
N LEU A 35 5.26 -12.30 17.78
CA LEU A 35 5.22 -13.46 18.70
C LEU A 35 6.53 -13.58 19.50
N ALA A 36 7.67 -13.31 18.87
CA ALA A 36 8.98 -13.33 19.53
C ALA A 36 9.22 -12.16 20.50
N ASN A 37 8.38 -11.12 20.48
CA ASN A 37 8.52 -9.95 21.35
C ASN A 37 8.01 -10.20 22.79
N GLY A 38 7.31 -11.31 23.05
CA GLY A 38 6.89 -11.73 24.39
C GLY A 38 5.76 -10.92 25.04
N GLY A 39 5.22 -9.91 24.35
CA GLY A 39 4.02 -9.19 24.76
C GLY A 39 2.73 -9.87 24.29
N ASP A 40 1.59 -9.23 24.56
CA ASP A 40 0.30 -9.71 24.07
C ASP A 40 0.19 -9.47 22.55
N ALA A 41 0.54 -10.51 21.79
CA ALA A 41 0.57 -10.49 20.34
C ALA A 41 -0.83 -10.22 19.76
N ALA A 42 -1.89 -10.75 20.39
CA ALA A 42 -3.26 -10.58 19.91
C ALA A 42 -3.68 -9.11 20.00
N TYR A 43 -3.40 -8.46 21.14
CA TYR A 43 -3.67 -7.03 21.31
C TYR A 43 -2.87 -6.17 20.31
N THR A 44 -1.58 -6.46 20.15
CA THR A 44 -0.70 -5.69 19.25
C THR A 44 -1.14 -5.81 17.79
N VAL A 45 -1.54 -7.01 17.35
CA VAL A 45 -2.06 -7.23 16.00
C VAL A 45 -3.39 -6.50 15.81
N ALA A 46 -4.32 -6.63 16.75
CA ALA A 46 -5.61 -5.93 16.68
C ALA A 46 -5.44 -4.41 16.58
N GLN A 47 -4.58 -3.83 17.42
CA GLN A 47 -4.29 -2.39 17.40
C GLN A 47 -3.65 -1.95 16.08
N ARG A 48 -2.70 -2.72 15.54
CA ARG A 48 -2.06 -2.40 14.25
C ARG A 48 -3.03 -2.53 13.07
N MET A 49 -3.93 -3.50 13.10
CA MET A 49 -4.97 -3.65 12.08
C MET A 49 -5.97 -2.49 12.12
N ALA A 50 -6.43 -2.08 13.30
CA ALA A 50 -7.30 -0.92 13.46
C ALA A 50 -6.65 0.35 12.90
N ASN A 51 -5.41 0.64 13.30
CA ASN A 51 -4.65 1.78 12.78
C ASN A 51 -4.40 1.70 11.25
N GLY A 52 -4.30 0.49 10.69
CA GLY A 52 -4.15 0.28 9.26
C GLY A 52 -5.40 0.62 8.46
N VAL A 53 -6.59 0.35 9.02
CA VAL A 53 -7.89 0.70 8.42
C VAL A 53 -8.12 2.22 8.46
N ASP A 54 -7.66 2.88 9.52
CA ASP A 54 -7.72 4.34 9.65
C ASP A 54 -6.67 5.09 8.80
N SER A 55 -6.03 4.41 7.85
CA SER A 55 -4.96 5.00 7.06
C SER A 55 -5.49 5.88 5.91
N PHE A 56 -4.90 7.07 5.76
CA PHE A 56 -5.18 8.02 4.68
C PHE A 56 -5.20 7.41 3.26
N PRO A 57 -4.34 6.41 2.91
CA PRO A 57 -4.38 5.77 1.60
C PRO A 57 -5.69 5.02 1.29
N LEU A 58 -6.35 4.44 2.28
CA LEU A 58 -7.62 3.74 2.07
C LEU A 58 -8.75 4.71 1.72
N LEU A 59 -8.70 5.94 2.25
CA LEU A 59 -9.59 7.03 1.84
C LEU A 59 -9.19 7.61 0.48
N ALA A 60 -7.90 7.60 0.13
CA ALA A 60 -7.44 8.13 -1.15
C ALA A 60 -8.06 7.37 -2.33
N ILE A 61 -8.20 6.04 -2.27
CA ILE A 61 -8.81 5.23 -3.33
C ILE A 61 -10.23 5.69 -3.71
N PRO A 62 -11.22 5.74 -2.78
CA PRO A 62 -12.57 6.20 -3.11
C PRO A 62 -12.59 7.67 -3.53
N PHE A 63 -11.76 8.54 -2.95
CA PHE A 63 -11.67 9.92 -3.39
C PHE A 63 -11.11 10.05 -4.82
N PHE A 64 -10.10 9.27 -5.20
CA PHE A 64 -9.59 9.23 -6.58
C PHE A 64 -10.66 8.74 -7.56
N VAL A 65 -11.38 7.67 -7.21
CA VAL A 65 -12.49 7.15 -8.04
C VAL A 65 -13.60 8.20 -8.17
N PHE A 66 -13.97 8.86 -7.09
CA PHE A 66 -14.99 9.90 -7.08
C PHE A 66 -14.56 11.13 -7.91
N SER A 67 -13.33 11.60 -7.74
CA SER A 67 -12.76 12.67 -8.56
C SER A 67 -12.73 12.28 -10.04
N GLY A 68 -12.35 11.04 -10.37
CA GLY A 68 -12.39 10.52 -11.74
C GLY A 68 -13.81 10.52 -12.32
N TYR A 69 -14.80 10.10 -11.54
CA TYR A 69 -16.21 10.13 -11.96
C TYR A 69 -16.71 11.57 -12.20
N LEU A 70 -16.37 12.50 -11.31
CA LEU A 70 -16.67 13.93 -11.46
C LEU A 70 -16.02 14.53 -12.71
N MET A 71 -14.75 14.24 -12.96
CA MET A 71 -14.02 14.72 -14.13
C MET A 71 -14.60 14.17 -15.43
N GLY A 72 -15.04 12.90 -15.43
CA GLY A 72 -15.69 12.25 -16.56
C GLY A 72 -17.07 12.84 -16.86
N ARG A 73 -17.96 12.91 -15.86
CA ARG A 73 -19.31 13.46 -16.02
C ARG A 73 -19.31 14.97 -16.32
N GLY A 74 -18.40 15.72 -15.71
CA GLY A 74 -18.30 17.17 -15.89
C GLY A 74 -17.57 17.61 -17.17
N GLY A 75 -17.09 16.67 -17.98
CA GLY A 75 -16.32 16.96 -19.21
C GLY A 75 -14.94 17.58 -18.97
N LEU A 76 -14.52 17.70 -17.70
CA LEU A 76 -13.26 18.30 -17.28
C LEU A 76 -12.06 17.47 -17.77
N ALA A 77 -12.20 16.13 -17.74
CA ALA A 77 -11.22 15.22 -18.31
C ALA A 77 -10.97 15.50 -19.81
N ARG A 78 -12.05 15.69 -20.59
CA ARG A 78 -11.95 15.99 -22.02
C ARG A 78 -11.23 17.32 -22.27
N ARG A 79 -11.64 18.37 -21.55
CA ARG A 79 -11.03 19.71 -21.64
C ARG A 79 -9.53 19.71 -21.28
N LEU A 80 -9.13 18.93 -20.27
CA LEU A 80 -7.72 18.78 -19.90
C LEU A 80 -6.92 18.05 -20.98
N ILE A 81 -7.49 17.01 -21.58
CA ILE A 81 -6.87 16.30 -22.70
C ILE A 81 -6.70 17.24 -23.91
N ASP A 82 -7.75 17.98 -24.26
CA ASP A 82 -7.70 18.93 -25.38
C ASP A 82 -6.66 20.05 -25.12
N PHE A 83 -6.58 20.55 -23.89
CA PHE A 83 -5.56 21.53 -23.50
C PHE A 83 -4.14 20.96 -23.58
N ALA A 84 -3.91 19.75 -23.06
CA ALA A 84 -2.62 19.08 -23.14
C ALA A 84 -2.21 18.81 -24.60
N ALA A 85 -3.16 18.42 -25.45
CA ALA A 85 -2.96 18.23 -26.88
C ALA A 85 -2.58 19.54 -27.59
N LEU A 86 -3.15 20.69 -27.20
CA LEU A 86 -2.74 21.99 -27.73
C LEU A 86 -1.33 22.39 -27.24
N ALA A 87 -1.00 22.09 -26.00
CA ALA A 87 0.29 22.45 -25.39
C ALA A 87 1.46 21.61 -25.93
N VAL A 88 1.25 20.31 -26.14
CA VAL A 88 2.32 19.34 -26.46
C VAL A 88 2.12 18.68 -27.83
N GLY A 89 0.95 18.77 -28.47
CA GLY A 89 0.61 17.99 -29.66
C GLY A 89 1.40 18.31 -30.94
N ARG A 90 2.29 19.31 -30.91
CA ARG A 90 3.28 19.58 -31.97
C ARG A 90 4.66 19.01 -31.68
N LEU A 91 4.94 18.60 -30.43
CA LEU A 91 6.19 17.93 -30.10
C LEU A 91 6.11 16.48 -30.62
N PRO A 92 6.99 16.08 -31.54
CA PRO A 92 7.06 14.69 -31.95
C PRO A 92 7.48 13.82 -30.76
N GLY A 93 6.63 12.86 -30.43
CA GLY A 93 6.84 11.74 -29.51
C GLY A 93 6.17 10.50 -30.07
#